data_AF-A0A1N7GUC6-F1
#
_entry.id   AF-A0A1N7GUC6-F1
#
_cell.length_a   1.000
_cell.length_b   1.000
_cell.length_c   1.000
_cell.angle_alpha   90.00
_cell.angle_beta   90.00
_cell.angle_gamma   90.00
#
_symmetry.space_group_name_H-M   'P 1'
#
loop_
_entity.id
_entity.type
_entity.pdbx_description
1 polymer ?
#
loop_
_entity_poly.entity_id
_entity_poly.type
_entity_poly.pdbx_seq_one_letter_code
_entity_poly.pdbx_strand_id
1 'polypeptide(L)'
;MHLLSNKINIDDLAAETVGLGRQVADRAKSLHLGDNARDVAFVSRCLARLKERQPFDEADEGGFAAVMDILERSIAAECLGSEDRFEETGYDEFGPHGETRETPVYSDRGDELIELRCLFQDFLNSRDSVLDQVAAHRCLLDIMNR
;
A
#
# COMPACT_ATOMS: atom_id res chain seq x y z
N MET A 1 -16.63 -25.08 -23.68
CA MET A 1 -15.96 -24.93 -22.38
C MET A 1 -14.63 -24.24 -22.64
N HIS A 2 -14.63 -22.92 -22.74
CA HIS A 2 -13.43 -22.12 -23.03
C HIS A 2 -12.76 -21.79 -21.70
N LEU A 3 -11.73 -22.56 -21.33
CA LEU A 3 -10.78 -22.20 -20.29
C LEU A 3 -9.86 -21.11 -20.84
N LEU A 4 -10.36 -19.88 -20.94
CA LEU A 4 -9.50 -18.70 -20.98
C LEU A 4 -9.36 -18.22 -19.53
N SER A 5 -8.31 -18.75 -18.92
CA SER A 5 -7.82 -18.35 -17.62
C SER A 5 -7.75 -16.82 -17.54
N ASN A 6 -8.18 -16.31 -16.40
CA ASN A 6 -8.25 -14.91 -15.98
C ASN A 6 -6.93 -14.16 -16.25
N LYS A 7 -6.70 -13.72 -17.49
CA LYS A 7 -5.53 -12.93 -17.86
C LYS A 7 -5.83 -11.51 -17.39
N ILE A 8 -5.36 -11.14 -16.20
CA ILE A 8 -5.37 -9.75 -15.75
C ILE A 8 -4.77 -8.93 -16.89
N ASN A 9 -5.58 -8.06 -17.48
CA ASN A 9 -5.16 -7.22 -18.57
C ASN A 9 -4.28 -6.11 -17.99
N ILE A 10 -3.09 -5.92 -18.56
CA ILE A 10 -2.13 -4.91 -18.11
C ILE A 10 -2.75 -3.50 -18.11
N ASP A 11 -3.66 -3.23 -19.04
CA ASP A 11 -4.38 -1.95 -19.12
C ASP A 11 -5.32 -1.75 -17.93
N ASP A 12 -6.02 -2.80 -17.51
CA ASP A 12 -6.94 -2.75 -16.36
C ASP A 12 -6.14 -2.59 -15.06
N LEU A 13 -5.02 -3.31 -14.94
CA LEU A 13 -4.12 -3.21 -13.79
C LEU A 13 -3.49 -1.80 -13.70
N ALA A 14 -3.05 -1.23 -14.83
CA ALA A 14 -2.51 0.12 -14.86
C ALA A 14 -3.57 1.18 -14.49
N ALA A 15 -4.81 1.00 -14.96
CA ALA A 15 -5.92 1.88 -14.58
C ALA A 15 -6.23 1.81 -13.08
N GLU A 16 -6.20 0.60 -12.50
CA GLU A 16 -6.33 0.37 -11.07
C GLU A 16 -5.20 1.05 -10.29
N THR A 17 -3.93 0.86 -10.69
CA THR A 17 -2.77 1.51 -10.07
C THR A 17 -2.92 3.04 -10.04
N VAL A 18 -3.36 3.64 -11.16
CA VAL A 18 -3.63 5.09 -11.24
C VAL A 18 -4.74 5.50 -10.26
N GLY A 19 -5.80 4.69 -10.14
CA GLY A 19 -6.88 4.89 -9.19
C GLY A 19 -6.42 4.85 -7.75
N LEU A 20 -5.65 3.83 -7.38
CA LEU A 20 -5.06 3.66 -6.04
C LEU A 20 -4.13 4.82 -5.69
N GLY A 21 -3.22 5.20 -6.59
CA GLY A 21 -2.28 6.30 -6.36
C GLY A 21 -2.98 7.63 -6.07
N ARG A 22 -4.08 7.92 -6.77
CA ARG A 22 -4.90 9.11 -6.47
C ARG A 22 -5.54 9.05 -5.09
N GLN A 23 -6.09 7.90 -4.71
CA GLN A 23 -6.71 7.71 -3.39
C GLN A 23 -5.67 7.89 -2.27
N VAL A 24 -4.46 7.33 -2.43
CA VAL A 24 -3.33 7.55 -1.52
C VAL A 24 -3.04 9.04 -1.37
N ALA A 25 -2.87 9.76 -2.49
CA ALA A 25 -2.53 11.18 -2.46
C ALA A 25 -3.63 12.08 -1.87
N ASP A 26 -4.90 11.72 -2.06
CA ASP A 26 -6.03 12.43 -1.46
C ASP A 26 -6.13 12.16 0.04
N ARG A 27 -5.97 10.91 0.47
CA ARG A 27 -6.10 10.52 1.88
C ARG A 27 -4.89 10.93 2.73
N ALA A 28 -3.68 10.84 2.19
CA ALA A 28 -2.48 11.39 2.84
C ALA A 28 -2.61 12.90 3.08
N LYS A 29 -3.23 13.63 2.14
CA LYS A 29 -3.50 15.06 2.28
C LYS A 29 -4.56 15.34 3.35
N SER A 30 -5.67 14.60 3.38
CA SER A 30 -6.72 14.83 4.39
C SER A 30 -6.23 14.56 5.81
N LEU A 31 -5.37 13.56 5.98
CA LEU A 31 -4.81 13.18 7.28
C LEU A 31 -3.61 14.04 7.72
N HIS A 32 -3.18 15.00 6.88
CA HIS A 32 -1.95 15.78 7.10
C HIS A 32 -0.78 14.88 7.46
N LEU A 33 -0.54 13.85 6.63
CA LEU A 33 0.45 12.81 6.92
C LEU A 33 1.85 13.42 7.18
N GLY A 34 2.39 13.13 8.36
CA GLY A 34 3.67 13.62 8.86
C GLY A 34 3.57 14.15 10.28
N ASP A 35 4.70 14.13 11.00
CA ASP A 35 4.76 14.57 12.40
C ASP A 35 4.99 16.08 12.53
N ASN A 36 5.43 16.72 11.44
CA ASN A 36 5.74 18.14 11.37
C ASN A 36 5.50 18.71 9.97
N ALA A 37 5.54 20.05 9.86
CA ALA A 37 5.28 20.75 8.59
C ALA A 37 6.26 20.38 7.46
N ARG A 38 7.50 20.00 7.79
CA ARG A 38 8.49 19.56 6.79
C ARG A 38 8.11 18.21 6.22
N ASP A 39 7.68 17.27 7.05
CA ASP A 39 7.24 15.94 6.63
C ASP A 39 5.98 16.04 5.76
N VAL A 40 4.98 16.83 6.20
CA VAL A 40 3.76 17.09 5.41
C VAL A 40 4.09 17.67 4.02
N ALA A 41 5.01 18.63 3.96
CA ALA A 41 5.44 19.22 2.69
C ALA A 41 6.22 18.24 1.81
N PHE A 42 7.04 17.37 2.42
CA PHE A 42 7.76 16.31 1.72
C PHE A 42 6.80 15.28 1.13
N VAL A 43 5.89 14.73 1.94
CA VAL A 43 4.86 13.78 1.51
C VAL A 43 4.02 14.37 0.39
N SER A 44 3.56 15.62 0.54
CA SER A 44 2.78 16.30 -0.50
C SER A 44 3.52 16.40 -1.83
N ARG A 45 4.84 16.60 -1.80
CA ARG A 45 5.69 16.66 -3.00
C ARG A 45 5.85 15.29 -3.65
N CYS A 46 6.15 14.27 -2.86
CA CYS A 46 6.30 12.89 -3.34
C CYS A 46 5.00 12.34 -3.95
N LEU A 47 3.84 12.72 -3.41
CA LEU A 47 2.55 12.22 -3.88
C LEU A 47 1.90 13.14 -4.94
N ALA A 48 2.53 14.26 -5.32
CA ALA A 48 1.96 15.22 -6.27
C ALA A 48 1.68 14.57 -7.63
N ARG A 49 2.62 13.77 -8.14
CA ARG A 49 2.52 13.08 -9.44
C ARG A 49 1.43 12.02 -9.47
N LEU A 50 1.12 11.40 -8.33
CA LEU A 50 0.00 10.46 -8.23
C LEU A 50 -1.34 11.15 -8.49
N LYS A 51 -1.52 12.40 -8.04
CA LYS A 51 -2.71 13.21 -8.40
C LYS A 51 -2.79 13.49 -9.90
N GLU A 52 -1.63 13.65 -10.53
CA GLU A 52 -1.49 13.91 -11.97
C GLU A 52 -1.58 12.64 -12.83
N ARG A 53 -1.88 11.48 -12.23
CA ARG A 53 -2.00 10.18 -12.90
C ARG A 53 -0.67 9.69 -13.50
N GLN A 54 0.44 10.00 -12.84
CA GLN A 54 1.77 9.57 -13.22
C GLN A 54 2.38 8.61 -12.18
N PRO A 55 1.83 7.40 -11.95
CA PRO A 55 2.32 6.49 -10.91
C PRO A 55 3.61 5.75 -11.26
N PHE A 56 4.06 5.80 -12.52
CA PHE A 56 5.19 5.02 -13.03
C PHE A 56 6.44 5.88 -13.35
N ASP A 57 6.48 7.13 -12.89
CA ASP A 57 7.64 8.01 -13.11
C ASP A 57 8.84 7.50 -12.27
N GLU A 58 9.99 7.36 -12.90
CA GLU A 58 11.23 6.89 -12.26
C GLU A 58 11.76 7.90 -11.23
N ALA A 59 11.40 9.19 -11.34
CA ALA A 59 11.80 10.21 -10.39
C ALA A 59 11.26 9.99 -8.96
N ASP A 60 10.27 9.10 -8.81
CA ASP A 60 9.66 8.76 -7.54
C ASP A 60 10.30 7.52 -6.86
N GLU A 61 11.27 6.86 -7.51
CA GLU A 61 12.02 5.75 -6.92
C GLU A 61 12.83 6.22 -5.70
N GLY A 62 12.40 5.79 -4.51
CA GLY A 62 12.93 6.19 -3.20
C GLY A 62 12.04 7.17 -2.44
N GLY A 63 11.25 7.99 -3.15
CA GLY A 63 10.28 8.88 -2.52
C GLY A 63 9.19 8.11 -1.78
N PHE A 64 8.66 7.05 -2.38
CA PHE A 64 7.61 6.24 -1.76
C PHE A 64 8.07 5.46 -0.53
N ALA A 65 9.30 4.96 -0.52
CA ALA A 65 9.87 4.30 0.66
C ALA A 65 9.96 5.29 1.84
N ALA A 66 10.44 6.51 1.59
CA ALA A 66 10.49 7.55 2.61
C ALA A 66 9.10 7.98 3.11
N VAL A 67 8.09 7.99 2.23
CA VAL A 67 6.69 8.24 2.63
C VAL A 67 6.17 7.11 3.52
N MET A 68 6.48 5.85 3.19
CA MET A 68 6.11 4.70 4.03
C MET A 68 6.78 4.79 5.41
N ASP A 69 8.05 5.16 5.47
CA ASP A 69 8.76 5.36 6.74
C ASP A 69 8.13 6.48 7.59
N ILE A 70 7.67 7.57 6.98
CA ILE A 70 6.93 8.62 7.68
C ILE A 70 5.61 8.07 8.22
N LEU A 71 4.89 7.30 7.41
CA LEU A 71 3.61 6.72 7.79
C LEU A 71 3.72 5.75 8.96
N GLU A 72 4.69 4.84 8.93
CA GLU A 72 4.94 3.90 10.03
C GLU A 72 5.30 4.62 11.34
N ARG A 73 6.11 5.68 11.26
CA ARG A 73 6.41 6.51 12.45
C ARG A 73 5.18 7.23 12.98
N SER A 74 4.36 7.81 12.11
CA SER A 74 3.12 8.46 12.52
C SER A 74 2.14 7.47 13.14
N ILE A 75 2.04 6.23 12.64
CA ILE A 75 1.23 5.16 13.25
C ILE A 75 1.78 4.80 14.64
N ALA A 76 3.09 4.61 14.77
CA ALA A 76 3.72 4.27 16.05
C ALA A 76 3.49 5.36 17.11
N ALA A 77 3.45 6.63 16.71
CA ALA A 77 3.15 7.75 17.60
C ALA A 77 1.70 7.77 18.11
N GLU A 78 0.78 7.10 17.41
CA GLU A 78 -0.64 7.00 17.76
C GLU A 78 -0.97 5.73 18.57
N CYS A 79 0.03 4.92 18.93
CA CYS A 79 -0.14 3.75 19.78
C CYS A 79 -0.41 4.17 21.23
N LEU A 80 -1.56 3.78 21.77
CA LEU A 80 -2.01 4.08 23.13
C LEU A 80 -1.56 3.03 24.16
N GLY A 81 -0.99 1.93 23.69
CA GLY A 81 -0.57 0.79 24.49
C GLY A 81 -0.93 -0.52 23.80
N SER A 82 -1.04 -1.57 24.58
CA SER A 82 -1.37 -2.90 24.11
C SER A 82 -2.44 -3.53 24.98
N GLU A 83 -3.20 -4.45 24.39
CA GLU A 83 -4.17 -5.25 25.10
C GLU A 83 -4.08 -6.72 24.69
N ASP A 84 -4.32 -7.61 25.65
CA ASP A 84 -4.37 -9.04 25.43
C ASP A 84 -5.67 -9.39 24.71
N ARG A 85 -5.56 -9.74 23.43
CA ARG A 85 -6.70 -10.21 22.61
C ARG A 85 -6.58 -11.70 22.40
N PHE A 86 -7.69 -12.41 22.59
CA PHE A 86 -7.79 -13.81 22.20
C PHE A 86 -7.98 -13.89 20.69
N GLU A 87 -7.00 -14.45 19.98
CA GLU A 87 -7.09 -14.77 18.56
C GLU A 87 -7.49 -16.24 18.42
N GLU A 88 -8.68 -16.47 17.87
CA GLU A 88 -9.14 -17.82 17.54
C GLU A 88 -8.28 -18.39 16.39
N THR A 89 -7.60 -19.51 16.65
CA THR A 89 -6.73 -20.19 15.69
C THR A 89 -7.37 -21.46 15.13
N GLY A 90 -8.50 -21.90 15.68
CA GLY A 90 -9.24 -23.06 15.19
C GLY A 90 -10.38 -23.49 16.12
N TYR A 91 -10.98 -24.63 15.79
CA TYR A 91 -12.05 -25.27 16.57
C TYR A 91 -11.73 -26.75 16.76
N ASP A 92 -11.98 -27.27 17.96
CA ASP A 92 -11.94 -28.70 18.24
C ASP A 92 -13.21 -29.19 18.96
N GLU A 93 -13.19 -30.43 19.44
CA GLU A 93 -14.32 -31.07 20.14
C GLU A 93 -14.69 -30.40 21.49
N PHE A 94 -13.85 -29.49 22.00
CA PHE A 94 -14.04 -28.73 23.23
C PHE A 94 -14.38 -27.26 22.99
N GLY A 95 -14.34 -26.78 21.75
CA GLY A 95 -14.75 -25.43 21.36
C GLY A 95 -13.68 -24.65 20.58
N PRO A 96 -13.78 -23.31 20.52
CA PRO A 96 -12.77 -22.49 19.87
C PRO A 96 -11.45 -22.56 20.62
N HIS A 97 -10.39 -22.91 19.90
CA HIS A 97 -9.01 -22.84 20.34
C HIS A 97 -8.35 -21.58 19.80
N GLY A 98 -7.51 -20.96 20.61
CA GLY A 98 -6.83 -19.74 20.25
C GLY A 98 -5.64 -19.43 21.16
N GLU A 99 -4.90 -18.41 20.77
CA GLU A 99 -3.77 -17.88 21.51
C GLU A 99 -4.14 -16.47 21.99
N THR A 100 -3.77 -16.14 23.23
CA THR A 100 -3.78 -14.74 23.67
C THR A 100 -2.56 -14.05 23.10
N ARG A 101 -2.77 -12.97 22.35
CA ARG A 101 -1.71 -12.14 21.80
C ARG A 101 -1.86 -10.69 22.23
N GLU A 102 -0.72 -10.11 22.57
CA GLU A 102 -0.60 -8.69 22.85
C GLU A 102 -0.79 -7.91 21.53
N THR A 103 -1.91 -7.19 21.43
CA THR A 103 -2.29 -6.43 20.24
C THR A 103 -2.18 -4.94 20.54
N PRO A 104 -1.50 -4.14 19.70
CA PRO A 104 -1.44 -2.69 19.89
C PRO A 104 -2.83 -2.05 19.71
N VAL A 105 -3.14 -1.09 20.58
CA VAL A 105 -4.35 -0.26 20.52
C VAL A 105 -3.96 1.11 20.03
N TYR A 106 -4.63 1.59 18.99
CA TYR A 106 -4.34 2.89 18.39
C TYR A 106 -5.46 3.90 18.69
N SER A 107 -5.14 5.18 18.52
CA SER A 107 -6.16 6.24 18.47
C SER A 107 -7.01 6.13 17.19
N ASP A 108 -8.15 6.83 17.15
CA ASP A 108 -8.97 6.93 15.93
C ASP A 108 -8.14 7.39 14.71
N ARG A 109 -7.20 8.33 14.93
CA ARG A 109 -6.28 8.80 13.88
C ARG A 109 -5.28 7.69 13.50
N GLY A 110 -4.79 6.93 14.47
CA GLY A 110 -3.93 5.77 14.22
C GLY A 110 -4.60 4.72 13.33
N ASP A 111 -5.88 4.44 13.56
CA ASP A 111 -6.67 3.55 12.70
C ASP A 111 -6.79 4.10 11.26
N GLU A 112 -7.06 5.40 11.11
CA GLU A 112 -7.09 6.03 9.78
C GLU A 112 -5.74 5.98 9.04
N LEU A 113 -4.63 6.07 9.78
CA LEU A 113 -3.27 5.94 9.25
C LEU A 113 -2.96 4.49 8.86
N ILE A 114 -3.43 3.50 9.62
CA ILE A 114 -3.32 2.07 9.28
C ILE A 114 -4.08 1.77 8.00
N GLU A 115 -5.29 2.31 7.83
CA GLU A 115 -6.04 2.20 6.57
C GLU A 115 -5.27 2.82 5.39
N LEU A 116 -4.67 4.02 5.59
CA LEU A 116 -3.83 4.64 4.57
C LEU A 116 -2.61 3.78 4.24
N ARG A 117 -2.00 3.13 5.22
CA ARG A 117 -0.86 2.23 5.02
C ARG A 117 -1.22 1.03 4.16
N CYS A 118 -2.34 0.37 4.47
CA CYS A 118 -2.85 -0.74 3.65
C CYS A 118 -3.10 -0.28 2.21
N LEU A 119 -3.80 0.85 2.03
CA LEU A 119 -4.05 1.42 0.71
C LEU A 119 -2.76 1.75 -0.05
N PHE A 120 -1.75 2.28 0.65
CA PHE A 120 -0.47 2.63 0.03
C PHE A 120 0.33 1.38 -0.34
N GLN A 121 0.27 0.32 0.47
CA GLN A 121 0.87 -0.97 0.15
C GLN A 121 0.20 -1.61 -1.07
N ASP A 122 -1.13 -1.56 -1.17
CA ASP A 122 -1.87 -2.04 -2.33
C ASP A 122 -1.47 -1.28 -3.61
N PHE A 123 -1.33 0.04 -3.51
CA PHE A 123 -0.80 0.86 -4.60
C PHE A 123 0.60 0.40 -5.06
N LEU A 124 1.54 0.20 -4.11
CA LEU A 124 2.90 -0.22 -4.44
C LEU A 124 2.91 -1.61 -5.08
N ASN A 125 2.18 -2.56 -4.52
CA ASN A 125 2.06 -3.92 -5.07
C ASN A 125 1.48 -3.91 -6.49
N SER A 126 0.45 -3.10 -6.72
CA SER A 126 -0.16 -2.93 -8.04
C SER A 126 0.82 -2.31 -9.03
N ARG A 127 1.54 -1.26 -8.62
CA ARG A 127 2.56 -0.58 -9.42
C ARG A 127 3.69 -1.54 -9.84
N ASP A 128 4.23 -2.29 -8.88
CA ASP A 128 5.32 -3.23 -9.13
C ASP A 128 4.87 -4.35 -10.07
N SER A 129 3.64 -4.84 -9.89
CA SER A 129 3.04 -5.82 -10.80
C SER A 129 2.95 -5.32 -12.26
N VAL A 130 2.60 -4.05 -12.48
CA VAL A 130 2.59 -3.45 -13.83
C VAL A 130 4.00 -3.36 -14.40
N LEU A 131 4.95 -2.85 -13.61
CA LEU A 131 6.35 -2.68 -14.05
C LEU A 131 6.99 -4.02 -14.39
N ASP A 132 6.74 -5.06 -13.60
CA ASP A 132 7.20 -6.43 -13.85
C ASP A 132 6.63 -6.99 -15.15
N GLN A 133 5.34 -6.78 -15.44
CA GLN A 133 4.73 -7.20 -16.69
C GLN A 133 5.35 -6.46 -17.90
N VAL A 134 5.60 -5.16 -17.79
CA VAL A 134 6.28 -4.39 -18.84
C VAL A 134 7.70 -4.91 -19.07
N ALA A 135 8.46 -5.16 -17.99
CA ALA A 135 9.81 -5.68 -18.06
C ALA A 135 9.85 -7.08 -18.69
N ALA A 136 8.91 -7.97 -18.31
CA ALA A 136 8.78 -9.30 -18.89
C ALA A 136 8.48 -9.25 -20.40
N HIS A 137 7.54 -8.38 -20.83
CA HIS A 137 7.25 -8.21 -22.25
C HIS A 137 8.46 -7.70 -23.05
N ARG A 138 9.22 -6.74 -22.51
CA ARG A 138 10.46 -6.25 -23.16
C ARG A 138 11.49 -7.37 -23.31
N CYS A 139 11.72 -8.15 -22.26
CA CYS A 139 12.66 -9.28 -22.28
C CYS A 139 12.29 -10.33 -23.34
N LEU A 140 11.00 -10.68 -23.46
CA LEU A 140 10.52 -11.62 -24.48
C LEU A 140 10.73 -11.10 -25.90
N LEU A 141 10.45 -9.82 -26.15
CA LEU A 141 10.69 -9.18 -27.45
C LEU A 141 12.18 -9.20 -27.81
N ASP A 142 13.06 -8.94 -26.85
CA ASP A 142 14.52 -8.99 -27.07
C ASP A 142 15.01 -10.40 -27.42
N ILE A 143 14.39 -11.45 -26.83
CA ILE A 143 14.70 -12.84 -27.17
C ILE A 143 14.20 -13.20 -28.57
N MET A 144 12.99 -12.76 -28.95
CA MET A 144 12.39 -13.08 -30.25
C MET A 144 13.06 -12.34 -31.43
N ASN A 145 13.71 -11.22 -31.16
CA ASN A 145 14.42 -10.41 -32.17
C ASN A 145 15.91 -10.78 -32.30
N ARG A 146 16.40 -11.78 -31.55
CA ARG A 146 17.75 -12.35 -31.67
C ARG A 146 17.74 -13.59 -32.56
#